data_AF-A0A527DVP9-F1
#
_entry.id   AF-A0A527DVP9-F1
#
_cell.length_a   1.000
_cell.length_b   1.000
_cell.length_c   1.000
_cell.angle_alpha   90.00
_cell.angle_beta   90.00
_cell.angle_gamma   90.00
#
_symmetry.space_group_name_H-M   'P 1'
#
loop_
_entity.id
_entity.type
_entity.pdbx_description
1 polymer ?
#
loop_
_entity_poly.entity_id
_entity_poly.type
_entity_poly.pdbx_seq_one_letter_code
_entity_poly.pdbx_strand_id
1 'polypeptide(L)'
;AVQYPVGALTHTPHGLGVATMLPYVMNYNFPAAAAEIAEVGAALGLSHQSGDHTDALAHATIREVSRLFGAIGIPSTLAELGLPKDKIDWTAEQALGIDRLIKNNPRPFDLAAMRRLVGAAYDGDMSATTM
;
A
#
# COMPACT_ATOMS: atom_id res chain seq x y z
N ALA A 1 -8.82 4.25 2.88
CA ALA A 1 -8.92 5.72 2.81
C ALA A 1 -8.56 6.22 1.41
N VAL A 2 -7.32 6.01 0.93
CA VAL A 2 -6.82 6.49 -0.39
C VAL A 2 -7.69 6.08 -1.58
N GLN A 3 -8.26 4.87 -1.59
CA GLN A 3 -9.04 4.43 -2.75
C GLN A 3 -10.34 5.24 -2.99
N TYR A 4 -10.89 5.92 -1.98
CA TYR A 4 -12.08 6.75 -2.20
C TYR A 4 -11.81 7.94 -3.15
N PRO A 5 -10.83 8.84 -2.88
CA PRO A 5 -10.49 9.90 -3.82
C PRO A 5 -9.91 9.39 -5.15
N VAL A 6 -9.12 8.31 -5.14
CA VAL A 6 -8.62 7.71 -6.39
C VAL A 6 -9.78 7.22 -7.26
N GLY A 7 -10.70 6.45 -6.69
CA GLY A 7 -11.89 5.97 -7.41
C GLY A 7 -12.80 7.09 -7.90
N ALA A 8 -12.90 8.20 -7.16
CA ALA A 8 -13.65 9.38 -7.58
C ALA A 8 -13.04 10.06 -8.83
N LEU A 9 -11.71 10.08 -8.94
CA LEU A 9 -10.99 10.70 -10.07
C LEU A 9 -10.84 9.78 -11.29
N THR A 10 -10.69 8.48 -11.05
CA THR A 10 -10.31 7.50 -12.07
C THR A 10 -11.46 6.60 -12.51
N HIS A 11 -12.57 6.61 -11.78
CA HIS A 11 -13.67 5.65 -11.91
C HIS A 11 -13.24 4.18 -11.75
N THR A 12 -12.09 3.95 -11.11
CA THR A 12 -11.56 2.61 -10.84
C THR A 12 -12.48 1.84 -9.90
N PRO A 13 -12.85 0.58 -10.23
CA PRO A 13 -13.57 -0.30 -9.32
C PRO A 13 -12.89 -0.43 -7.96
N HIS A 14 -13.67 -0.46 -6.88
CA HIS A 14 -13.13 -0.37 -5.52
C HIS A 14 -12.04 -1.40 -5.22
N GLY A 15 -12.27 -2.67 -5.56
CA GLY A 15 -11.31 -3.75 -5.34
C GLY A 15 -9.98 -3.56 -6.08
N LEU A 16 -10.03 -3.01 -7.30
CA LEU A 16 -8.84 -2.81 -8.13
C LEU A 16 -7.89 -1.80 -7.48
N GLY A 17 -8.39 -0.63 -7.08
CA GLY A 17 -7.53 0.37 -6.44
C GLY A 17 -7.17 0.06 -4.98
N VAL A 18 -7.97 -0.74 -4.26
CA VAL A 18 -7.52 -1.32 -2.97
C VAL A 18 -6.33 -2.24 -3.20
N ALA A 19 -6.39 -3.13 -4.20
CA ALA A 19 -5.31 -4.06 -4.51
C ALA A 19 -4.04 -3.32 -4.96
N THR A 20 -4.15 -2.31 -5.82
CA THR A 20 -3.01 -1.46 -6.23
C THR A 20 -2.33 -0.79 -5.03
N MET A 21 -3.10 -0.28 -4.07
CA MET A 21 -2.55 0.43 -2.90
C MET A 21 -1.99 -0.49 -1.82
N LEU A 22 -2.46 -1.74 -1.73
CA LEU A 22 -2.16 -2.62 -0.60
C LEU A 22 -0.65 -2.84 -0.37
N PRO A 23 0.19 -3.15 -1.39
CA PRO A 23 1.62 -3.33 -1.17
C PRO A 23 2.31 -2.09 -0.60
N TYR A 24 1.96 -0.89 -1.07
CA TYR A 24 2.50 0.38 -0.56
C TYR A 24 2.13 0.60 0.90
N VAL A 25 0.87 0.32 1.26
CA VAL A 25 0.39 0.46 2.65
C VAL A 25 1.03 -0.59 3.57
N MET A 26 1.21 -1.83 3.10
CA MET A 26 1.94 -2.85 3.85
C MET A 26 3.39 -2.42 4.10
N ASN A 27 4.07 -1.87 3.10
CA ASN A 27 5.44 -1.38 3.25
C ASN A 27 5.53 -0.16 4.18
N TYR A 28 4.56 0.75 4.13
CA TYR A 28 4.45 1.86 5.09
C TYR A 28 4.23 1.35 6.54
N ASN A 29 3.39 0.33 6.70
CA ASN A 29 3.06 -0.22 8.02
C ASN A 29 4.07 -1.24 8.53
N PHE A 30 5.04 -1.68 7.71
CA PHE A 30 6.04 -2.67 8.08
C PHE A 30 6.69 -2.41 9.46
N PRO A 31 7.15 -1.19 9.82
CA PRO A 31 7.75 -0.93 11.13
C PRO A 31 6.82 -1.15 12.34
N ALA A 32 5.50 -1.14 12.10
CA ALA A 32 4.47 -1.28 13.14
C ALA A 32 3.69 -2.61 13.06
N ALA A 33 3.89 -3.40 12.00
CA ALA A 33 3.07 -4.58 11.71
C ALA A 33 3.88 -5.73 11.07
N ALA A 34 5.20 -5.77 11.29
CA ALA A 34 6.07 -6.79 10.68
C ALA A 34 5.64 -8.22 11.05
N ALA A 35 5.26 -8.46 12.31
CA ALA A 35 4.82 -9.78 12.77
C ALA A 35 3.54 -10.22 12.05
N GLU A 36 2.53 -9.36 11.98
CA GLU A 36 1.24 -9.63 11.32
C GLU A 36 1.41 -9.81 9.80
N ILE A 37 2.29 -9.03 9.17
CA ILE A 37 2.62 -9.19 7.75
C ILE A 37 3.36 -10.53 7.52
N ALA A 38 4.23 -10.94 8.45
CA ALA A 38 4.89 -12.24 8.37
C ALA A 38 3.90 -13.41 8.53
N GLU A 39 2.91 -13.30 9.43
CA GLU A 39 1.84 -14.29 9.58
C GLU A 39 1.02 -14.46 8.30
N VAL A 40 0.69 -13.36 7.61
CA VAL A 40 0.05 -13.42 6.28
C VAL A 40 0.94 -14.17 5.29
N GLY A 41 2.25 -13.94 5.30
CA GLY A 41 3.21 -14.67 4.45
C GLY A 41 3.21 -16.17 4.70
N ALA A 42 3.24 -16.58 5.97
CA ALA A 42 3.16 -17.98 6.35
C ALA A 42 1.85 -18.62 5.85
N ALA A 43 0.72 -17.90 5.96
CA ALA A 43 -0.57 -18.36 5.45
C ALA A 43 -0.62 -18.46 3.91
N LEU A 44 0.16 -17.64 3.20
CA LEU A 44 0.36 -17.73 1.75
C LEU A 44 1.34 -18.86 1.34
N GLY A 45 1.90 -19.60 2.30
CA GLY A 45 2.84 -20.69 2.05
C GLY A 45 4.31 -20.26 1.95
N LEU A 46 4.64 -19.02 2.33
CA LEU A 46 6.03 -18.59 2.48
C LEU A 46 6.63 -19.24 3.73
N SER A 47 7.68 -20.03 3.55
CA SER A 47 8.36 -20.71 4.66
C SER A 47 9.53 -19.87 5.17
N HIS A 48 9.65 -19.76 6.50
CA HIS A 48 10.90 -19.35 7.14
C HIS A 48 12.01 -20.33 6.76
N GLN A 49 13.10 -19.84 6.19
CA GLN A 49 14.34 -20.59 6.21
C GLN A 49 14.91 -20.54 7.63
N SER A 50 15.59 -21.60 8.07
CA SER A 50 16.21 -21.61 9.40
C SER A 50 17.17 -20.43 9.54
N GLY A 51 16.87 -19.50 10.46
CA GLY A 51 17.66 -18.28 10.68
C GLY A 51 17.05 -17.00 10.11
N ASP A 52 15.93 -17.05 9.39
CA ASP A 52 15.26 -15.85 8.89
C ASP A 52 14.64 -15.04 10.03
N HIS A 53 14.90 -13.73 10.04
CA HIS A 53 14.22 -12.78 10.93
C HIS A 53 12.79 -12.49 10.44
N THR A 54 11.87 -12.18 11.36
CA THR A 54 10.48 -11.80 11.07
C THR A 54 10.38 -10.75 9.96
N ASP A 55 11.28 -9.76 9.99
CA ASP A 55 11.39 -8.69 9.00
C ASP A 55 11.63 -9.20 7.58
N ALA A 56 12.48 -10.22 7.43
CA ALA A 56 12.77 -10.82 6.13
C ALA A 56 11.54 -11.50 5.53
N LEU A 57 10.77 -12.21 6.37
CA LEU A 57 9.52 -12.84 5.97
C LEU A 57 8.46 -11.80 5.63
N ALA A 58 8.32 -10.73 6.43
CA ALA A 58 7.37 -9.67 6.15
C ALA A 58 7.66 -8.94 4.82
N HIS A 59 8.94 -8.65 4.54
CA HIS A 59 9.32 -8.12 3.23
C HIS A 59 9.08 -9.13 2.09
N ALA A 60 9.27 -10.43 2.33
CA ALA A 60 8.91 -11.46 1.35
C ALA A 60 7.39 -11.51 1.10
N THR A 61 6.56 -11.36 2.14
CA THR A 61 5.10 -11.25 2.01
C THR A 61 4.70 -10.07 1.13
N ILE A 62 5.27 -8.89 1.35
CA ILE A 62 4.95 -7.70 0.55
C ILE A 62 5.26 -7.95 -0.93
N ARG A 63 6.42 -8.56 -1.22
CA ARG A 63 6.80 -8.94 -2.59
C ARG A 63 5.86 -9.97 -3.19
N GLU A 64 5.45 -10.96 -2.41
CA GLU A 64 4.55 -12.02 -2.88
C GLU A 64 3.13 -11.48 -3.16
N VAL A 65 2.61 -10.59 -2.33
CA VAL A 65 1.33 -9.89 -2.59
C VAL A 65 1.41 -9.09 -3.90
N SER A 66 2.48 -8.32 -4.11
CA SER A 66 2.70 -7.61 -5.38
C SER A 66 2.76 -8.57 -6.57
N ARG A 67 3.46 -9.70 -6.44
CA ARG A 67 3.55 -10.73 -7.50
C ARG A 67 2.18 -11.34 -7.82
N LEU A 68 1.39 -11.68 -6.80
CA LEU A 68 0.05 -12.26 -6.96
C LEU A 68 -0.89 -11.29 -7.68
N PHE A 69 -0.86 -10.01 -7.31
CA PHE A 69 -1.65 -8.97 -7.97
C PHE A 69 -1.22 -8.75 -9.42
N GLY A 70 0.07 -8.72 -9.70
CA GLY A 70 0.57 -8.69 -11.08
C GLY A 70 0.12 -9.91 -11.90
N ALA A 71 0.13 -11.11 -11.31
CA ALA A 71 -0.26 -12.34 -11.98
C ALA A 71 -1.75 -12.39 -12.40
N ILE A 72 -2.62 -11.63 -11.72
CA ILE A 72 -4.04 -11.52 -12.06
C ILE A 72 -4.41 -10.21 -12.79
N GLY A 73 -3.40 -9.43 -13.20
CA GLY A 73 -3.59 -8.22 -14.01
C GLY A 73 -4.03 -6.97 -13.23
N ILE A 74 -3.76 -6.90 -11.92
CA ILE A 74 -3.94 -5.66 -11.16
C ILE A 74 -2.86 -4.65 -11.57
N PRO A 75 -3.23 -3.42 -11.95
CA PRO A 75 -2.27 -2.33 -12.17
C PRO A 75 -1.42 -2.04 -10.93
N SER A 76 -0.15 -1.80 -11.15
CA SER A 76 0.86 -1.69 -10.09
C SER A 76 1.00 -0.28 -9.53
N THR A 77 0.48 0.73 -10.24
CA THR A 77 0.61 2.14 -9.87
C THR A 77 -0.71 2.91 -10.01
N LEU A 78 -0.81 4.02 -9.29
CA LEU A 78 -1.93 4.95 -9.44
C LEU A 78 -1.90 5.65 -10.82
N ALA A 79 -0.72 5.81 -11.42
CA ALA A 79 -0.58 6.32 -12.78
C ALA A 79 -1.25 5.38 -13.80
N GLU A 80 -1.06 4.06 -13.68
CA GLU A 80 -1.73 3.06 -14.53
C GLU A 80 -3.24 3.01 -14.31
N LEU A 81 -3.72 3.35 -13.10
CA LEU A 81 -5.14 3.55 -12.82
C LEU A 81 -5.69 4.87 -13.39
N GLY A 82 -4.85 5.71 -13.99
CA GLY A 82 -5.26 6.99 -14.59
C GLY A 82 -5.39 8.14 -13.59
N LEU A 83 -4.77 8.05 -12.41
CA LEU A 83 -4.70 9.19 -11.50
C LEU A 83 -3.96 10.34 -12.20
N PRO A 84 -4.49 11.57 -12.22
CA PRO A 84 -3.74 12.70 -12.75
C PRO A 84 -2.60 13.11 -11.80
N LYS A 85 -1.42 13.42 -12.33
CA LYS A 85 -0.23 13.79 -11.53
C LYS A 85 -0.48 15.01 -10.64
N ASP A 86 -1.22 15.98 -11.14
CA ASP A 86 -1.60 17.21 -10.43
C ASP A 86 -2.64 16.97 -9.31
N LYS A 87 -3.15 15.74 -9.16
CA LYS A 87 -4.11 15.36 -8.12
C LYS A 87 -3.50 14.57 -6.96
N ILE A 88 -2.19 14.37 -6.93
CA ILE A 88 -1.51 13.66 -5.82
C ILE A 88 -1.78 14.34 -4.47
N ASP A 89 -1.55 15.65 -4.39
CA ASP A 89 -1.75 16.42 -3.14
C ASP A 89 -3.22 16.42 -2.70
N TRP A 90 -4.13 16.66 -3.64
CA TRP A 90 -5.57 16.62 -3.38
C TRP A 90 -6.00 15.23 -2.87
N THR A 91 -5.50 14.17 -3.49
CA THR A 91 -5.81 12.78 -3.10
C THR A 91 -5.34 12.50 -1.68
N ALA A 92 -4.15 12.98 -1.31
CA ALA A 92 -3.63 12.82 0.04
C ALA A 92 -4.49 13.56 1.08
N GLU A 93 -4.88 14.80 0.80
CA GLU A 93 -5.74 15.60 1.68
C GLU A 93 -7.12 14.96 1.86
N GLN A 94 -7.75 14.53 0.77
CA GLN A 94 -9.05 13.85 0.82
C GLN A 94 -8.96 12.52 1.57
N ALA A 95 -7.91 11.73 1.35
CA ALA A 95 -7.71 10.47 2.04
C ALA A 95 -7.55 10.67 3.54
N LEU A 96 -6.77 11.68 3.95
CA LEU A 96 -6.53 12.00 5.35
C LEU A 96 -7.79 12.48 6.06
N GLY A 97 -8.67 13.22 5.36
CA GLY A 97 -9.97 13.67 5.89
C GLY A 97 -10.98 12.53 6.19
N ILE A 98 -10.69 11.29 5.78
CA ILE A 98 -11.53 10.13 6.11
C ILE A 98 -11.12 9.56 7.47
N ASP A 99 -11.29 10.40 8.50
CA ASP A 99 -10.86 10.20 9.88
C ASP A 99 -11.12 8.79 10.42
N ARG A 100 -12.33 8.28 10.20
CA ARG A 100 -12.77 6.97 10.71
C ARG A 100 -11.88 5.83 10.22
N LEU A 101 -11.36 5.91 8.99
CA LEU A 101 -10.54 4.85 8.41
C LEU A 101 -9.06 5.06 8.70
N ILE A 102 -8.60 6.31 8.72
CA ILE A 102 -7.21 6.63 9.04
C ILE A 102 -6.86 6.22 10.47
N LYS A 103 -7.77 6.45 11.43
CA LYS A 103 -7.59 6.08 12.84
C LYS A 103 -7.44 4.58 13.09
N ASN A 104 -7.85 3.72 12.14
CA ASN A 104 -7.70 2.28 12.24
C ASN A 104 -6.33 1.77 11.75
N ASN A 105 -5.51 2.63 11.14
CA ASN A 105 -4.19 2.22 10.65
C ASN A 105 -3.23 2.07 11.84
N PRO A 106 -2.43 0.98 11.92
CA PRO A 106 -1.54 0.72 13.08
C PRO A 106 -0.44 1.77 13.23
N ARG A 107 -0.09 2.46 12.14
CA ARG A 107 0.86 3.58 12.13
C ARG A 107 0.12 4.90 11.86
N PRO A 108 0.27 5.95 12.68
CA PRO A 108 -0.40 7.23 12.45
C PRO A 108 0.03 7.89 11.13
N PHE A 109 -0.93 8.44 10.38
CA PHE A 109 -0.67 9.26 9.22
C PHE A 109 -0.76 10.75 9.55
N ASP A 110 0.24 11.52 9.15
CA ASP A 110 0.10 12.95 8.89
C ASP A 110 -0.03 13.20 7.38
N LEU A 111 -0.26 14.47 7.00
CA LEU A 111 -0.41 14.84 5.59
C LEU A 111 0.88 14.60 4.79
N ALA A 112 2.05 14.79 5.39
CA ALA A 112 3.32 14.59 4.71
C ALA A 112 3.55 13.11 4.38
N ALA A 113 3.27 12.20 5.32
CA ALA A 113 3.31 10.77 5.14
C ALA A 113 2.28 10.29 4.11
N MET A 114 1.06 10.85 4.14
CA MET A 114 0.04 10.50 3.14
C MET A 114 0.44 10.96 1.73
N ARG A 115 1.00 12.17 1.57
CA ARG A 115 1.53 12.64 0.28
C ARG A 115 2.66 11.75 -0.22
N ARG A 116 3.59 11.35 0.65
CA ARG A 116 4.65 10.39 0.30
C ARG A 116 4.08 9.05 -0.16
N LEU A 117 3.13 8.49 0.59
CA LEU A 117 2.48 7.22 0.23
C LEU A 117 1.79 7.31 -1.16
N VAL A 118 1.00 8.36 -1.40
CA VAL A 118 0.29 8.54 -2.68
C VAL A 118 1.28 8.78 -3.82
N GLY A 119 2.33 9.58 -3.60
CA GLY A 119 3.39 9.81 -4.58
C GLY A 119 4.16 8.53 -4.92
N ALA A 120 4.57 7.77 -3.90
CA ALA A 120 5.20 6.46 -4.05
C ALA A 120 4.33 5.50 -4.89
N ALA A 121 3.02 5.44 -4.57
CA ALA A 121 2.07 4.63 -5.31
C ALA A 121 1.80 5.12 -6.74
N TYR A 122 1.98 6.42 -6.99
CA TYR A 122 1.90 6.99 -8.33
C TYR A 122 3.12 6.63 -9.18
N ASP A 123 4.32 6.81 -8.63
CA ASP A 123 5.59 6.62 -9.34
C ASP A 123 6.05 5.15 -9.41
N GLY A 124 5.47 4.27 -8.59
CA GLY A 124 5.91 2.88 -8.46
C GLY A 124 7.12 2.68 -7.53
N ASP A 125 7.42 3.67 -6.67
CA ASP A 125 8.60 3.67 -5.80
C ASP A 125 8.25 3.20 -4.38
N MET A 126 8.37 1.89 -4.13
CA MET A 126 8.15 1.32 -2.79
C MET A 126 9.11 1.89 -1.73
N SER A 127 10.33 2.27 -2.11
CA SER A 127 11.32 2.73 -1.12
C SER A 127 10.92 4.07 -0.49
N ALA A 128 10.14 4.88 -1.20
CA ALA A 128 9.65 6.17 -0.72
C ALA A 128 8.55 6.06 0.37
N THR A 129 7.98 4.88 0.61
CA THR A 129 6.92 4.71 1.64
C THR A 129 7.45 4.60 3.07
N THR A 130 8.75 4.33 3.27
CA THR A 130 9.31 4.04 4.60
C THR A 130 9.97 5.24 5.28
N MET A 131 10.22 6.35 4.56
CA MET A 131 10.77 7.60 5.09
C MET A 131 9.73 8.42 5.87
#